data_AF-A0A929G706-F1
#
_entry.id   AF-A0A929G706-F1
#
_cell.length_a   1.000
_cell.length_b   1.000
_cell.length_c   1.000
_cell.angle_alpha   90.00
_cell.angle_beta   90.00
_cell.angle_gamma   90.00
#
_symmetry.space_group_name_H-M   'P 1'
#
loop_
_entity.id
_entity.type
_entity.pdbx_description
1 polymer ?
#
loop_
_entity_poly.entity_id
_entity_poly.type
_entity_poly.pdbx_seq_one_letter_code
_entity_poly.pdbx_strand_id
1 'polypeptide(L)'
;MKTAKQPAPRSLLPTSYFLLLVILLLAAALRFYRLDAQSFWNDEGNSARIAERTLDLILEGAAGDIHPPGYYLLLHYWRALFGQSEFALRSLSVVAGLVLIVFTYLLGRHLFGEVT
;
A
#
# COMPACT_ATOMS: atom_id res chain seq x y z
N MET A 1 55.63 -4.59 -12.36
CA MET A 1 54.50 -5.46 -11.96
C MET A 1 53.51 -4.60 -11.17
N LYS A 2 52.47 -4.06 -11.80
CA LYS A 2 51.43 -3.24 -11.13
C LYS A 2 50.33 -4.19 -10.66
N THR A 3 50.17 -4.34 -9.36
CA THR A 3 49.06 -5.09 -8.76
C THR A 3 47.77 -4.31 -8.99
N ALA A 4 46.90 -4.84 -9.86
CA ALA A 4 45.56 -4.32 -10.03
C ALA A 4 44.79 -4.50 -8.70
N LYS A 5 44.43 -3.38 -8.08
CA LYS A 5 43.64 -3.35 -6.84
C LYS A 5 42.25 -3.89 -7.20
N GLN A 6 41.96 -5.13 -6.79
CA GLN A 6 40.63 -5.72 -7.02
C GLN A 6 39.56 -4.83 -6.35
N PRO A 7 38.46 -4.49 -7.05
CA PRO A 7 37.39 -3.72 -6.44
C PRO A 7 36.77 -4.54 -5.31
N ALA A 8 36.62 -3.91 -4.13
CA ALA A 8 35.97 -4.52 -2.98
C ALA A 8 34.56 -5.00 -3.35
N PRO A 9 34.09 -6.14 -2.78
CA PRO A 9 32.75 -6.64 -3.06
C PRO A 9 31.72 -5.59 -2.67
N ARG A 10 30.91 -5.14 -3.65
CA ARG A 10 29.81 -4.21 -3.41
C ARG A 10 28.81 -4.90 -2.49
N SER A 11 28.64 -4.38 -1.27
CA SER A 11 27.56 -4.79 -0.37
C SER A 11 26.24 -4.73 -1.13
N LEU A 12 25.47 -5.82 -1.12
CA LEU A 12 24.37 -6.03 -2.06
C LEU A 12 23.17 -5.08 -1.88
N LEU A 13 23.04 -4.35 -0.77
CA LEU A 13 22.16 -3.19 -0.62
C LEU A 13 22.74 -2.25 0.46
N PRO A 14 22.67 -0.91 0.31
CA PRO A 14 23.01 0.01 1.40
C PRO A 14 22.16 -0.27 2.64
N THR A 15 22.71 -0.09 3.85
CA THR A 15 22.06 -0.38 5.14
C THR A 15 20.66 0.25 5.24
N SER A 16 20.49 1.45 4.69
CA SER A 16 19.20 2.17 4.69
C SER A 16 18.10 1.45 3.90
N TYR A 17 18.42 0.79 2.78
CA TYR A 17 17.47 -0.01 2.01
C TYR A 17 17.16 -1.33 2.70
N PHE A 18 18.13 -1.94 3.38
CA PHE A 18 17.89 -3.13 4.19
C PHE A 18 16.92 -2.80 5.35
N LEU A 19 17.13 -1.69 6.06
CA LEU A 19 16.21 -1.24 7.10
C LEU A 19 14.81 -0.94 6.55
N LEU A 20 14.71 -0.28 5.39
CA LEU A 20 13.42 -0.07 4.72
C LEU A 20 12.72 -1.40 4.42
N LEU A 21 13.45 -2.40 3.91
CA LEU A 21 12.91 -3.72 3.64
C LEU A 21 12.38 -4.38 4.92
N VAL A 22 13.14 -4.33 6.03
CA VAL A 22 12.69 -4.85 7.32
C VAL A 22 11.41 -4.14 7.80
N ILE A 23 11.36 -2.81 7.67
CA ILE A 23 10.16 -2.02 8.02
C ILE A 23 8.97 -2.44 7.16
N LEU A 24 9.14 -2.61 5.85
CA LEU A 24 8.07 -3.04 4.94
C LEU A 24 7.57 -4.45 5.26
N LEU A 25 8.49 -5.39 5.52
CA LEU A 25 8.14 -6.76 5.88
C LEU A 25 7.38 -6.81 7.21
N LEU A 26 7.84 -6.08 8.22
CA LEU A 26 7.16 -5.98 9.51
C LEU A 26 5.80 -5.31 9.37
N ALA A 27 5.72 -4.21 8.61
CA ALA A 27 4.49 -3.49 8.34
C ALA A 27 3.46 -4.36 7.61
N ALA A 28 3.90 -5.16 6.65
CA ALA A 28 3.05 -6.11 5.92
C ALA A 28 2.61 -7.25 6.84
N ALA A 29 3.54 -7.88 7.56
CA ALA A 29 3.24 -8.99 8.45
C ALA A 29 2.18 -8.61 9.50
N LEU A 30 2.35 -7.46 10.17
CA LEU A 30 1.41 -6.99 11.17
C LEU A 30 0.04 -6.61 10.59
N ARG A 31 -0.01 -6.03 9.39
CA ARG A 31 -1.27 -5.60 8.77
C ARG A 31 -2.05 -6.74 8.11
N PHE A 32 -1.37 -7.73 7.55
CA PHE A 32 -2.02 -8.90 6.98
C PHE A 32 -2.39 -9.96 8.03
N TYR A 33 -1.74 -9.95 9.19
CA TYR A 33 -2.06 -10.87 10.27
C TYR A 33 -3.51 -10.67 10.73
N ARG A 34 -4.35 -11.69 10.48
CA ARG A 34 -5.76 -11.72 10.88
C ARG A 34 -6.60 -10.55 10.32
N LEU A 35 -6.30 -10.11 9.11
CA LEU A 35 -6.96 -8.97 8.45
C LEU A 35 -8.49 -9.14 8.29
N ASP A 36 -8.99 -10.37 8.25
CA ASP A 36 -10.41 -10.75 8.10
C ASP A 36 -10.99 -11.37 9.39
N ALA A 37 -10.33 -11.20 10.53
CA ALA A 37 -10.80 -11.81 11.78
C ALA A 37 -12.03 -11.14 12.39
N GLN A 38 -12.36 -9.92 11.95
CA GLN A 38 -13.56 -9.19 12.38
C GLN A 38 -14.39 -8.85 11.15
N SER A 39 -15.71 -8.95 11.28
CA SER A 39 -16.64 -8.45 10.26
C SER A 39 -16.41 -6.99 9.92
N PHE A 40 -16.90 -6.57 8.76
CA PHE A 40 -16.81 -5.16 8.35
C PHE A 40 -17.35 -4.20 9.40
N TRP A 41 -16.61 -3.11 9.60
CA TRP A 41 -17.13 -1.92 10.24
C TRP A 41 -18.15 -1.24 9.32
N ASN A 42 -18.97 -0.35 9.88
CA ASN A 42 -20.09 0.24 9.13
C ASN A 42 -19.65 0.97 7.85
N ASP A 43 -18.57 1.74 7.94
CA ASP A 43 -17.96 2.46 6.82
C ASP A 43 -17.28 1.53 5.81
N GLU A 44 -16.63 0.47 6.26
CA GLU A 44 -16.07 -0.58 5.39
C GLU A 44 -17.17 -1.29 4.61
N GLY A 45 -18.26 -1.68 5.28
CA GLY A 45 -19.41 -2.32 4.67
C GLY A 45 -20.12 -1.41 3.67
N ASN A 46 -20.28 -0.13 4.00
CA ASN A 46 -20.81 0.87 3.07
C ASN A 46 -19.91 1.02 1.83
N SER A 47 -18.60 1.11 2.03
CA SER A 47 -17.62 1.21 0.94
C SER A 47 -17.64 -0.02 0.04
N ALA A 48 -17.69 -1.22 0.64
CA ALA A 48 -17.82 -2.48 -0.08
C ALA A 48 -19.09 -2.50 -0.94
N ARG A 49 -20.23 -2.07 -0.36
CA ARG A 49 -21.52 -2.03 -1.06
C ARG A 49 -21.56 -1.03 -2.21
N ILE A 50 -20.94 0.15 -2.03
CA ILE A 50 -20.82 1.18 -3.09
C ILE A 50 -19.94 0.63 -4.23
N ALA A 51 -18.82 -0.01 -3.91
CA ALA A 51 -17.92 -0.58 -4.90
C ALA A 51 -18.58 -1.70 -5.75
N GLU A 52 -19.72 -2.25 -5.32
CA GLU A 52 -20.47 -3.20 -6.13
C GLU A 52 -21.25 -2.61 -7.29
N ARG A 53 -21.49 -1.30 -7.25
CA ARG A 53 -22.27 -0.61 -8.26
C ARG A 53 -21.48 -0.44 -9.55
N THR A 54 -22.20 -0.11 -10.63
CA THR A 54 -21.57 0.31 -11.89
C THR A 54 -20.82 1.63 -11.68
N LEU A 55 -19.84 1.91 -12.53
CA LEU A 55 -19.03 3.13 -12.43
C LEU A 55 -19.89 4.40 -12.45
N ASP A 56 -20.90 4.44 -13.32
CA ASP A 56 -21.83 5.57 -13.43
C ASP A 56 -22.57 5.82 -12.12
N LEU A 57 -23.05 4.75 -11.45
CA LEU A 57 -23.75 4.85 -10.17
C LEU A 57 -22.82 5.21 -9.01
N ILE A 58 -21.53 4.88 -9.08
CA ILE A 58 -20.53 5.33 -8.11
C ILE A 58 -20.30 6.83 -8.28
N LEU A 59 -20.13 7.29 -9.51
CA LEU A 59 -19.87 8.70 -9.83
C LEU A 59 -21.09 9.58 -9.51
N GLU A 60 -22.28 9.15 -9.92
CA GLU A 60 -23.53 9.85 -9.63
C GLU A 60 -23.78 9.91 -8.11
N GLY A 61 -23.56 8.80 -7.39
CA GLY A 61 -23.68 8.76 -5.94
C GLY A 61 -22.72 9.72 -5.24
N ALA A 62 -21.47 9.78 -5.70
CA ALA A 62 -20.47 10.68 -5.12
C ALA A 62 -20.68 12.16 -5.47
N ALA A 63 -21.41 12.47 -6.55
CA ALA A 63 -21.69 13.86 -6.95
C ALA A 63 -22.55 14.61 -5.91
N GLY A 64 -23.33 13.89 -5.11
CA GLY A 64 -24.12 14.43 -4.00
C GLY A 64 -23.60 14.08 -2.60
N ASP A 65 -22.45 13.40 -2.50
CA ASP A 65 -21.85 12.97 -1.23
C ASP A 65 -20.70 13.91 -0.82
N ILE A 66 -20.32 13.88 0.45
CA ILE A 66 -19.14 14.60 0.95
C ILE A 66 -17.82 13.89 0.59
N HIS A 67 -17.87 12.58 0.26
CA HIS A 67 -16.71 11.77 -0.08
C HIS A 67 -16.52 11.66 -1.60
N PRO A 68 -15.37 12.11 -2.13
CA PRO A 68 -15.04 11.91 -3.54
C PRO A 68 -14.95 10.42 -3.93
N PRO A 69 -15.22 10.06 -5.19
CA PRO A 69 -15.40 8.66 -5.60
C PRO A 69 -14.10 7.85 -5.69
N GLY A 70 -12.93 8.49 -5.52
CA GLY A 70 -11.63 7.88 -5.85
C GLY A 70 -11.37 6.54 -5.17
N TYR A 71 -11.67 6.44 -3.87
CA TYR A 71 -11.50 5.19 -3.13
C TYR A 71 -12.48 4.10 -3.60
N TYR A 72 -13.75 4.45 -3.83
CA TYR A 72 -14.77 3.49 -4.29
C TYR A 72 -14.46 2.95 -5.69
N LEU A 73 -13.94 3.79 -6.58
CA LEU A 73 -13.50 3.39 -7.92
C LEU A 73 -12.31 2.44 -7.84
N LEU A 74 -11.30 2.73 -7.01
CA LEU A 74 -10.18 1.82 -6.80
C LEU A 74 -10.66 0.48 -6.23
N LEU A 75 -11.55 0.51 -5.24
CA LEU A 75 -12.11 -0.69 -4.63
C LEU A 75 -12.95 -1.51 -5.61
N HIS A 76 -13.68 -0.86 -6.54
CA HIS A 76 -14.44 -1.50 -7.61
C HIS A 76 -13.56 -2.34 -8.55
N TYR A 77 -12.39 -1.85 -8.92
CA TYR A 77 -11.45 -2.65 -9.71
C TYR A 77 -10.70 -3.67 -8.86
N TRP A 78 -10.33 -3.30 -7.63
CA TRP A 78 -9.63 -4.20 -6.72
C TRP A 78 -10.44 -5.45 -6.42
N ARG A 79 -11.74 -5.30 -6.15
CA ARG A 79 -12.65 -6.42 -5.88
C ARG A 79 -12.79 -7.36 -7.09
N ALA A 80 -12.68 -6.83 -8.31
CA ALA A 80 -12.73 -7.64 -9.53
C ALA A 80 -11.46 -8.48 -9.72
N LEU A 81 -10.31 -8.00 -9.23
CA LEU A 81 -9.02 -8.70 -9.34
C LEU A 81 -8.76 -9.67 -8.19
N PHE A 82 -9.08 -9.28 -6.96
CA PHE A 82 -8.70 -10.01 -5.74
C PHE A 82 -9.88 -10.68 -5.02
N GLY A 83 -11.11 -10.42 -5.47
CA GLY A 83 -12.33 -11.01 -4.91
C GLY A 83 -13.06 -10.11 -3.92
N GLN A 84 -14.09 -10.69 -3.29
CA GLN A 84 -15.10 -9.98 -2.49
C GLN A 84 -14.98 -10.23 -0.98
N SER A 85 -14.00 -11.02 -0.56
CA SER A 85 -13.82 -11.30 0.87
C SER A 85 -13.34 -10.07 1.62
N GLU A 86 -13.57 -10.04 2.94
CA GLU A 86 -13.07 -8.96 3.80
C GLU A 86 -11.56 -8.81 3.69
N PHE A 87 -10.85 -9.95 3.62
CA PHE A 87 -9.42 -9.99 3.36
C PHE A 87 -9.06 -9.26 2.06
N ALA A 88 -9.72 -9.59 0.95
CA ALA A 88 -9.44 -9.02 -0.36
C ALA A 88 -9.71 -7.52 -0.37
N LEU A 89 -10.85 -7.08 0.17
CA LEU A 89 -11.23 -5.67 0.17
C LEU A 89 -10.32 -4.83 1.08
N ARG A 90 -9.97 -5.32 2.28
CA ARG A 90 -9.03 -4.62 3.17
C ARG A 90 -7.60 -4.61 2.66
N SER A 91 -7.21 -5.58 1.82
CA SER A 91 -5.85 -5.65 1.28
C SER A 91 -5.49 -4.44 0.41
N LEU A 92 -6.47 -3.76 -0.20
CA LEU A 92 -6.24 -2.50 -0.93
C LEU A 92 -5.60 -1.45 0.00
N SER A 93 -6.18 -1.23 1.17
CA SER A 93 -5.68 -0.26 2.16
C SER A 93 -4.33 -0.68 2.73
N VAL A 94 -4.08 -1.98 2.88
CA VAL A 94 -2.75 -2.49 3.29
C VAL A 94 -1.70 -2.15 2.24
N VAL A 95 -1.98 -2.41 0.96
CA VAL A 95 -1.07 -2.10 -0.15
C VAL A 95 -0.82 -0.60 -0.26
N ALA A 96 -1.87 0.23 -0.19
CA ALA A 96 -1.73 1.68 -0.17
C ALA A 96 -0.85 2.17 1.01
N GLY A 97 -1.01 1.56 2.20
CA GLY A 97 -0.18 1.83 3.36
C GLY A 97 1.30 1.46 3.16
N LEU A 98 1.60 0.33 2.50
CA LEU A 98 2.97 -0.07 2.19
C LEU A 98 3.62 0.88 1.17
N VAL A 99 2.86 1.29 0.15
CA VAL A 99 3.30 2.29 -0.84
C VAL A 99 3.59 3.64 -0.15
N LEU A 100 2.76 4.05 0.82
CA LEU A 100 2.98 5.26 1.60
C LEU A 100 4.30 5.21 2.39
N ILE A 101 4.66 4.06 2.98
CA ILE A 101 5.96 3.88 3.67
C ILE A 101 7.12 4.15 2.70
N VAL A 102 7.07 3.59 1.49
CA VAL A 102 8.09 3.81 0.46
C VAL A 102 8.19 5.29 0.10
N PHE A 103 7.07 5.94 -0.20
CA PHE A 103 7.08 7.36 -0.57
C PHE A 103 7.57 8.25 0.57
N THR A 104 7.22 7.93 1.81
CA THR A 104 7.69 8.67 2.99
C THR A 104 9.21 8.54 3.15
N TYR A 105 9.76 7.34 2.95
CA TYR A 105 11.19 7.12 2.94
C TYR A 105 11.90 7.91 1.82
N LEU A 106 11.36 7.86 0.59
CA LEU A 106 11.89 8.60 -0.55
C LEU A 106 11.84 10.11 -0.33
N LEU A 107 10.76 10.62 0.26
CA LEU A 107 10.61 12.02 0.62
C LEU A 107 11.66 12.43 1.65
N GLY A 108 11.84 11.64 2.72
CA GLY A 108 12.86 11.88 3.73
C GLY A 108 14.27 11.94 3.13
N ARG A 109 14.59 11.00 2.23
CA ARG A 109 15.86 11.03 1.49
C ARG A 109 16.02 12.25 0.60
N HIS A 110 14.95 12.68 -0.07
CA HIS A 110 14.99 13.84 -0.95
C HIS A 110 15.23 15.13 -0.16
N LEU A 111 14.63 15.26 1.02
CA LEU A 111 14.71 16.46 1.84
C LEU A 111 15.99 16.53 2.70
N PHE A 112 16.52 15.39 3.15
CA PHE A 112 17.61 15.35 4.14
C PHE A 112 18.87 14.59 3.68
N GLY A 113 18.85 13.95 2.52
CA GLY A 113 19.96 13.13 2.02
C GLY A 113 20.07 11.76 2.70
N GLU A 114 21.18 11.06 2.45
CA GLU A 114 21.53 9.83 3.19
C GLU A 114 22.32 10.21 4.45
N VAL A 115 21.88 9.73 5.62
CA VAL A 115 22.71 9.77 6.83
C VAL A 115 23.85 8.76 6.60
N THR A 116 25.06 9.28 6.45
CA THR A 116 26.28 8.51 6.18
C THR A 116 26.79 7.83 7.46
#